data_AF-A0A7X9L213-F1
#
_entry.id   AF-A0A7X9L213-F1
#
_cell.length_a   1.000
_cell.length_b   1.000
_cell.length_c   1.000
_cell.angle_alpha   90.00
_cell.angle_beta   90.00
_cell.angle_gamma   90.00
#
_symmetry.space_group_name_H-M   'P 1'
#
loop_
_entity.id
_entity.type
_entity.pdbx_description
1 polymer ?
#
loop_
_entity_poly.entity_id
_entity_poly.type
_entity_poly.pdbx_seq_one_letter_code
_entity_poly.pdbx_strand_id
1 'polypeptide(L)'
;MPDGLYPPMPGSPVTYLDGEINASVTTITVKDISALPLPPNIATMGDGADSETIKYTGKSGNSLIGVVRGFEGAAREWNSGTPIANVPCAHHVT
;
A
#
# COMPACT_ATOMS: atom_id res chain seq x y z
N MET A 1 3.24 -18.46 0.06
CA MET A 1 2.96 -18.66 1.49
C MET A 1 1.53 -19.15 1.62
N PRO A 2 1.27 -20.20 2.41
CA PRO A 2 -0.10 -20.61 2.74
C PRO A 2 -0.79 -19.49 3.53
N ASP A 3 -2.11 -19.59 3.68
CA ASP A 3 -3.07 -18.52 3.99
C ASP A 3 -3.00 -17.91 5.41
N GLY A 4 -1.80 -17.62 5.91
CA GLY A 4 -1.54 -17.10 7.26
C GLY A 4 -0.45 -16.01 7.25
N LEU A 5 -0.90 -14.77 7.48
CA LEU A 5 -0.16 -13.52 7.71
C LEU A 5 0.87 -13.06 6.67
N TYR A 6 0.69 -11.83 6.19
CA TYR A 6 1.74 -11.10 5.48
C TYR A 6 2.85 -10.70 6.45
N PRO A 7 4.14 -10.94 6.13
CA PRO A 7 5.23 -10.62 7.03
C PRO A 7 5.32 -9.09 7.20
N PRO A 8 5.39 -8.59 8.44
CA PRO A 8 5.49 -7.17 8.70
C PRO A 8 6.90 -6.65 8.38
N MET A 9 7.02 -5.33 8.19
CA MET A 9 8.32 -4.66 8.09
C MET A 9 8.70 -3.97 9.41
N PRO A 10 9.92 -4.15 9.93
CA PRO A 10 10.37 -3.46 11.13
C PRO A 10 10.19 -1.95 11.03
N GLY A 11 9.52 -1.37 12.03
CA GLY A 11 9.24 0.08 12.11
C GLY A 11 8.17 0.59 11.14
N SER A 12 7.67 -0.24 10.21
CA SER A 12 6.68 0.12 9.19
C SER A 12 6.92 1.51 8.58
N PRO A 13 8.09 1.75 7.94
CA PRO A 13 8.41 3.05 7.38
C PRO A 13 7.35 3.49 6.37
N VAL A 14 7.08 4.80 6.35
CA VAL A 14 6.10 5.40 5.44
C VAL A 14 6.81 5.83 4.16
N THR A 15 6.20 5.50 3.02
CA THR A 15 6.51 6.11 1.73
C THR A 15 5.27 6.81 1.20
N TYR A 16 5.35 7.36 0.00
CA TYR A 16 4.27 8.15 -0.58
C TYR A 16 4.02 7.77 -2.02
N LEU A 17 2.78 7.91 -2.47
CA LEU A 17 2.42 7.78 -3.87
C LEU A 17 3.24 8.77 -4.71
N ASP A 18 3.76 8.30 -5.84
CA ASP A 18 4.50 9.10 -6.83
C ASP A 18 3.65 9.23 -8.10
N GLY A 19 2.51 9.88 -7.94
CA GLY A 19 1.46 10.02 -8.96
C GLY A 19 0.07 9.80 -8.39
N GLU A 20 -0.93 10.40 -9.04
CA GLU A 20 -2.34 10.15 -8.73
C GLU A 20 -2.75 8.77 -9.26
N ILE A 21 -3.65 8.10 -8.54
CA ILE A 21 -4.19 6.80 -8.93
C ILE A 21 -5.72 6.81 -8.83
N ASN A 22 -6.38 6.08 -9.72
CA ASN A 22 -7.82 5.82 -9.62
C ASN A 22 -8.11 4.43 -9.04
N ALA A 23 -9.37 4.13 -8.74
CA ALA A 23 -9.78 2.89 -8.06
C ALA A 23 -9.50 1.59 -8.85
N SER A 24 -9.15 1.66 -10.14
CA SER A 24 -8.99 0.50 -11.03
C SER A 24 -7.53 0.17 -11.35
N VAL A 25 -6.55 0.95 -10.88
CA VAL A 25 -5.15 0.70 -11.24
C VAL A 25 -4.64 -0.62 -10.65
N THR A 26 -3.86 -1.36 -11.44
CA THR A 26 -3.19 -2.61 -11.03
C THR A 26 -1.70 -2.42 -10.78
N THR A 27 -1.21 -1.18 -10.94
CA THR A 27 0.18 -0.77 -10.71
C THR A 27 0.16 0.56 -9.97
N ILE A 28 0.99 0.68 -8.94
CA ILE A 28 1.11 1.90 -8.13
C ILE A 28 2.59 2.24 -7.98
N THR A 29 2.99 3.46 -8.35
CA THR A 29 4.35 3.96 -8.15
C THR A 29 4.45 4.67 -6.81
N VAL A 30 5.54 4.41 -6.09
CA VAL A 30 5.86 5.06 -4.80
C VAL A 30 7.23 5.71 -4.84
N LYS A 31 7.47 6.68 -3.98
CA LYS A 31 8.75 7.40 -3.92
C LYS A 31 9.92 6.52 -3.47
N ASP A 32 9.65 5.58 -2.57
CA ASP A 32 10.64 4.63 -2.05
C ASP A 32 10.00 3.27 -1.83
N ILE A 33 10.32 2.32 -2.71
CA ILE A 33 9.79 0.95 -2.67
C ILE A 33 10.42 0.10 -1.56
N SER A 34 11.58 0.52 -1.04
CA SER A 34 12.30 -0.22 0.01
C SER A 34 11.59 -0.12 1.36
N ALA A 35 10.76 0.90 1.56
CA ALA A 35 9.90 1.10 2.72
C ALA A 35 8.72 0.11 2.83
N LEU A 36 8.53 -0.75 1.82
CA LEU A 36 7.49 -1.78 1.83
C LEU A 36 8.13 -3.17 1.89
N PRO A 37 7.49 -4.18 2.52
CA PRO A 37 8.06 -5.52 2.57
C PRO A 37 8.08 -6.24 1.20
N LEU A 38 8.77 -7.38 1.14
CA LEU A 38 8.81 -8.20 -0.08
C LEU A 38 7.42 -8.75 -0.43
N PRO A 39 7.10 -8.84 -1.74
CA PRO A 39 5.83 -9.41 -2.20
C PRO A 39 5.77 -10.94 -2.02
N PRO A 40 4.57 -11.55 -1.96
CA PRO A 40 3.27 -10.87 -1.89
C PRO A 40 3.06 -10.22 -0.52
N ASN A 41 2.51 -9.01 -0.49
CA ASN A 41 2.23 -8.29 0.76
C ASN A 41 1.04 -7.32 0.63
N ILE A 42 0.74 -6.63 1.72
CA ILE A 42 -0.24 -5.55 1.80
C ILE A 42 0.41 -4.21 2.13
N ALA A 43 -0.26 -3.15 1.70
CA ALA A 43 0.07 -1.78 2.08
C ALA A 43 -1.21 -0.96 2.21
N THR A 44 -1.21 -0.02 3.15
CA THR A 44 -2.38 0.81 3.47
C THR A 44 -2.11 2.24 3.09
N MET A 45 -3.03 2.84 2.33
CA MET A 45 -2.99 4.23 1.87
C MET A 45 -3.94 5.10 2.68
N GLY A 46 -3.53 6.35 2.90
CA GLY A 46 -4.30 7.36 3.62
C GLY A 46 -4.22 7.21 5.14
N ASP A 47 -4.77 8.20 5.84
CA ASP A 47 -4.86 8.28 7.29
C ASP A 47 -6.33 8.27 7.76
N GLY A 48 -6.61 7.55 8.84
CA GLY A 48 -7.94 7.51 9.44
C GLY A 48 -8.93 6.51 8.81
N ALA A 49 -10.21 6.76 9.07
CA ALA A 49 -11.31 5.83 8.80
C ALA A 49 -11.55 5.54 7.31
N ASP A 50 -11.00 6.39 6.44
CA ASP A 50 -11.13 6.33 5.00
C ASP A 50 -9.95 5.63 4.30
N SER A 51 -9.00 5.10 5.08
CA SER A 51 -7.85 4.39 4.55
C SER A 51 -8.23 3.16 3.74
N GLU A 52 -7.35 2.79 2.81
CA GLU A 52 -7.54 1.65 1.92
C GLU A 52 -6.32 0.73 2.02
N THR A 53 -6.55 -0.55 2.31
CA THR A 53 -5.51 -1.58 2.22
C THR A 53 -5.56 -2.24 0.84
N ILE A 54 -4.40 -2.35 0.21
CA ILE A 54 -4.20 -3.04 -1.07
C ILE A 54 -3.38 -4.32 -0.86
N LYS A 55 -3.53 -5.28 -1.78
CA LYS A 55 -2.54 -6.36 -1.96
C LYS A 55 -1.67 -6.06 -3.16
N TYR A 56 -0.41 -6.48 -3.11
CA TYR A 56 0.48 -6.48 -4.27
C TYR A 56 1.24 -7.80 -4.36
N THR A 57 1.48 -8.26 -5.59
CA THR A 57 2.11 -9.57 -5.87
C THR A 57 3.53 -9.45 -6.37
N GLY A 58 3.98 -8.24 -6.70
CA GLY A 58 5.35 -7.99 -7.13
C GLY A 58 5.80 -6.55 -6.90
N LYS A 59 7.08 -6.32 -7.18
CA LYS A 59 7.72 -5.01 -7.26
C LYS A 59 8.56 -4.94 -8.53
N SER A 60 8.59 -3.79 -9.18
CA SER A 60 9.46 -3.52 -10.33
C SER A 60 9.90 -2.06 -10.31
N GLY A 61 11.20 -1.81 -10.14
CA GLY A 61 11.69 -0.46 -9.83
C GLY A 61 10.95 0.10 -8.61
N ASN A 62 10.41 1.31 -8.74
CA ASN A 62 9.64 1.97 -7.71
C ASN A 62 8.12 1.66 -7.74
N SER A 63 7.71 0.63 -8.49
CA SER A 63 6.28 0.30 -8.67
C SER A 63 5.90 -1.00 -7.97
N LEU A 64 4.78 -0.97 -7.25
CA LEU A 64 4.01 -2.15 -6.85
C LEU A 64 3.25 -2.67 -8.07
N ILE A 65 3.33 -3.97 -8.34
CA ILE A 65 2.67 -4.61 -9.48
C ILE A 65 1.72 -5.72 -9.05
N GLY A 66 0.74 -6.01 -9.91
CA GLY A 66 -0.33 -6.96 -9.62
C GLY A 66 -1.10 -6.55 -8.38
N VAL A 67 -1.42 -5.25 -8.30
CA VAL A 67 -2.14 -4.63 -7.20
C VAL A 67 -3.62 -5.03 -7.27
N VAL A 68 -4.17 -5.46 -6.14
CA VAL A 68 -5.61 -5.60 -5.92
C VAL A 68 -6.04 -4.50 -4.95
N ARG A 69 -6.95 -3.64 -5.42
CA ARG A 69 -7.50 -2.50 -4.70
C ARG A 69 -8.64 -2.93 -3.77
N GLY A 70 -8.91 -2.13 -2.73
CA GLY A 70 -10.00 -2.39 -1.77
C GLY A 70 -9.92 -3.78 -1.13
N PHE A 71 -8.71 -4.26 -0.80
CA PHE A 71 -8.57 -5.51 -0.07
C PHE A 71 -9.16 -5.38 1.35
N GLU A 72 -8.93 -4.23 1.99
CA GLU A 72 -9.73 -3.73 3.11
C GLU A 72 -10.07 -2.26 2.86
N GLY A 73 -11.26 -1.82 3.27
CA GLY A 73 -11.80 -0.51 2.90
C GLY A 73 -12.30 -0.46 1.46
N ALA A 74 -12.57 0.75 0.95
CA ALA A 74 -13.09 0.96 -0.40
C ALA A 74 -12.00 1.51 -1.33
N ALA A 75 -11.86 0.89 -2.51
CA ALA A 75 -11.00 1.39 -3.58
C ALA A 75 -11.47 2.78 -4.02
N ARG A 76 -10.56 3.77 -3.98
CA ARG A 76 -10.85 5.16 -4.36
C ARG A 76 -9.70 5.82 -5.09
N GLU A 77 -9.92 7.07 -5.49
CA GLU A 77 -8.84 7.93 -5.99
C GLU A 77 -7.96 8.39 -4.84
N TRP A 78 -6.65 8.36 -5.06
CA TRP A 78 -5.66 8.89 -4.12
C TRP A 78 -4.71 9.82 -4.87
N ASN A 79 -4.40 10.95 -4.25
CA ASN A 79 -3.53 11.96 -4.84
C ASN A 79 -2.05 11.54 -4.74
N SER A 80 -1.21 12.11 -5.59
CA SER A 80 0.23 12.04 -5.38
C SER A 80 0.59 12.57 -4.00
N GLY A 81 1.54 11.94 -3.32
CA GLY A 81 1.89 12.29 -1.95
C GLY A 81 0.99 11.70 -0.87
N THR A 82 -0.04 10.91 -1.20
CA THR A 82 -0.76 10.12 -0.19
C THR A 82 0.21 9.14 0.51
N PRO A 83 0.21 9.08 1.86
CA PRO A 83 1.06 8.15 2.59
C PRO A 83 0.64 6.71 2.33
N ILE A 84 1.62 5.82 2.19
CA ILE A 84 1.42 4.39 2.06
C ILE A 84 2.46 3.62 2.88
N ALA A 85 2.01 2.67 3.69
CA ALA A 85 2.89 1.90 4.58
C ALA A 85 2.36 0.48 4.84
N ASN A 86 3.22 -0.40 5.34
CA ASN A 86 2.82 -1.72 5.84
C ASN A 86 2.28 -1.60 7.28
N VAL A 87 1.06 -1.08 7.40
CA VAL A 87 0.35 -0.87 8.65
C VAL A 87 -1.10 -1.36 8.52
N PRO A 88 -1.77 -1.81 9.59
CA PRO A 88 -3.19 -2.10 9.54
C PRO A 88 -4.01 -0.82 9.25
N CYS A 89 -5.21 -1.00 8.68
CA CYS A 89 -6.16 0.03 8.24
C CYS A 89 -6.62 1.04 9.33
N ALA A 90 -6.14 0.93 10.58
CA ALA A 90 -6.55 1.80 11.69
C ALA A 90 -5.38 2.59 12.32
N HIS A 91 -4.23 2.70 11.65
CA HIS A 91 -3.09 3.42 12.23
C HIS A 91 -3.36 4.94 12.24
N HIS A 92 -3.78 5.45 13.40
CA HIS A 92 -3.81 6.87 13.72
C HIS A 92 -2.37 7.34 13.97
N VAL A 93 -1.79 8.07 13.02
CA VAL A 93 -0.52 8.78 13.25
C VAL A 93 -0.87 10.06 14.02
N THR A 94 -0.57 10.10 15.33
CA THR A 94 -0.57 11.33 16.16
C THR A 94 0.75 12.07 16.02
#